data_AF-A0A973AA36-F1
#
_entry.id   AF-A0A973AA36-F1
#
_cell.length_a   1.000
_cell.length_b   1.000
_cell.length_c   1.000
_cell.angle_alpha   90.00
_cell.angle_beta   90.00
_cell.angle_gamma   90.00
#
_symmetry.space_group_name_H-M   'P 1'
#
loop_
_entity.id
_entity.type
_entity.pdbx_description
1 polymer ?
#
loop_
_entity_poly.entity_id
_entity_poly.type
_entity_poly.pdbx_seq_one_letter_code
_entity_poly.pdbx_strand_id
1 'polypeptide(L)' 'MKLHSPLCDLFGIEYPIVLAGMGGASTPELAAAVSNAGGLGVLGAAACQPEQLREWIQRTRALTDKPFGVDTL' A
#
# COMPACT_ATOMS: atom_id res chain seq x y z
N MET A 1 10.79 -7.06 21.61
CA MET A 1 11.39 -5.93 20.86
C MET A 1 10.60 -5.78 19.57
N LYS A 2 10.05 -4.60 19.24
CA LYS A 2 9.40 -4.39 17.94
C LYS A 2 10.48 -4.14 16.88
N LEU A 3 10.34 -4.74 15.70
CA LEU A 3 11.23 -4.53 14.56
C LEU A 3 11.04 -3.07 14.09
N HIS A 4 12.08 -2.23 14.18
CA HIS A 4 12.00 -0.80 13.84
C HIS A 4 13.23 -0.37 13.02
N SER A 5 13.03 0.46 12.00
CA SER A 5 14.10 1.02 11.18
C SER A 5 13.73 2.44 10.71
N PRO A 6 14.66 3.23 10.13
CA PRO A 6 14.35 4.55 9.58
C PRO A 6 13.21 4.57 8.54
N LEU A 7 12.89 3.41 7.95
CA LEU A 7 11.77 3.24 7.03
C LEU A 7 10.42 3.47 7.74
N CYS A 8 10.31 3.07 9.01
CA CYS A 8 9.13 3.31 9.84
C CYS A 8 8.88 4.81 10.03
N ASP A 9 9.93 5.56 10.37
CA ASP A 9 9.87 7.01 10.58
C ASP A 9 9.55 7.76 9.29
N LEU A 10 10.17 7.35 8.18
CA LEU A 10 10.00 8.00 6.87
C LEU A 10 8.56 7.90 6.36
N PHE A 11 7.91 6.75 6.51
CA PHE A 11 6.56 6.51 5.96
C PHE A 11 5.45 6.53 7.01
N GLY A 12 5.77 6.65 8.30
CA GLY A 12 4.78 6.62 9.39
C GLY A 12 4.12 5.25 9.56
N ILE A 13 4.89 4.17 9.46
CA ILE A 13 4.41 2.78 9.59
C ILE A 13 4.99 2.10 10.84
N GLU A 14 4.36 1.03 11.31
CA GLU A 14 4.76 0.33 12.55
C GLU A 14 5.90 -0.67 12.31
N TYR A 15 5.85 -1.40 11.21
CA TYR A 15 6.82 -2.42 10.85
C TYR A 15 7.54 -2.06 9.55
N PRO A 16 8.86 -2.30 9.45
CA PRO A 16 9.62 -2.03 8.24
C PRO A 16 9.41 -3.15 7.19
N ILE A 17 8.14 -3.44 6.89
CA ILE A 17 7.68 -4.48 5.98
C ILE A 17 6.84 -3.80 4.90
N VAL A 18 7.22 -4.00 3.65
CA VAL A 18 6.59 -3.38 2.49
C VAL A 18 6.00 -4.48 1.62
N LEU A 19 4.74 -4.32 1.22
CA LEU A 19 4.14 -5.13 0.17
C LEU A 19 4.71 -4.67 -1.17
N ALA A 20 5.29 -5.58 -1.95
CA ALA A 20 5.69 -5.25 -3.32
C ALA A 20 4.45 -4.94 -4.17
N GLY A 21 4.51 -3.86 -4.96
CA GLY A 21 3.48 -3.55 -5.94
C GLY A 21 3.57 -4.51 -7.13
N MET A 22 2.67 -5.49 -7.20
CA MET A 22 2.63 -6.49 -8.26
C MET A 22 1.34 -6.34 -9.05
N GLY A 23 1.44 -5.98 -10.33
CA GLY A 23 0.28 -5.90 -11.23
C GLY A 23 -0.52 -7.20 -11.22
N GLY A 24 -1.84 -7.10 -10.99
CA GLY A 24 -2.75 -8.25 -10.94
C GLY A 24 -2.82 -8.99 -9.59
N ALA A 25 -1.91 -8.73 -8.65
CA ALA A 25 -1.92 -9.34 -7.30
C ALA A 25 -2.14 -8.30 -6.18
N SER A 26 -1.54 -7.12 -6.30
CA SER A 26 -1.60 -6.07 -5.28
C SER A 26 -2.84 -5.18 -5.44
N THR A 27 -4.00 -5.74 -5.10
CA THR A 27 -5.32 -5.07 -5.16
C THR A 27 -5.53 -4.07 -4.01
N PRO A 28 -6.58 -3.22 -4.07
CA PRO A 28 -6.96 -2.34 -2.97
C PRO A 28 -7.13 -3.04 -1.62
N GLU A 29 -7.72 -4.24 -1.60
CA GLU A 29 -7.93 -5.03 -0.39
C GLU A 29 -6.60 -5.47 0.23
N LEU A 30 -5.68 -5.96 -0.61
CA LEU A 30 -4.39 -6.43 -0.12
C LEU A 30 -3.53 -5.28 0.39
N ALA A 31 -3.47 -4.17 -0.35
CA ALA A 31 -2.75 -2.98 0.08
C ALA A 31 -3.32 -2.40 1.38
N ALA A 32 -4.66 -2.31 1.51
CA ALA A 32 -5.29 -1.82 2.73
C ALA A 32 -5.05 -2.76 3.92
N ALA A 33 -5.13 -4.08 3.71
CA ALA A 33 -4.88 -5.08 4.76
C ALA A 33 -3.45 -4.97 5.31
N VAL A 34 -2.44 -4.85 4.44
CA VAL A 34 -1.04 -4.67 4.88
C VAL A 34 -0.86 -3.36 5.64
N SER A 35 -1.47 -2.27 5.15
CA SER A 35 -1.39 -0.96 5.80
C SER A 35 -2.05 -0.97 7.18
N ASN A 36 -3.21 -1.62 7.31
CA ASN A 36 -3.92 -1.81 8.58
C ASN A 36 -3.14 -2.70 9.56
N ALA A 37 -2.35 -3.66 9.06
CA ALA A 37 -1.47 -4.51 9.86
C ALA A 37 -0.18 -3.80 10.31
N GLY A 38 0.04 -2.55 9.88
CA GLY A 38 1.18 -1.72 10.30
C GLY A 38 2.38 -1.74 9.36
N GLY A 39 2.30 -2.43 8.21
CA GLY A 39 3.29 -2.32 7.14
C GLY A 39 2.95 -1.21 6.15
N LEU A 40 3.71 -1.13 5.05
CA LEU A 40 3.38 -0.26 3.90
C LEU A 40 2.71 -1.10 2.81
N GLY A 41 1.40 -0.98 2.65
CA GLY A 41 0.69 -1.55 1.51
C GLY A 41 0.98 -0.77 0.24
N VAL A 42 1.12 -1.44 -0.90
CA VAL A 42 1.39 -0.80 -2.20
C VAL A 42 0.46 -1.38 -3.26
N LEU A 43 -0.26 -0.51 -3.98
CA LEU A 43 -1.08 -0.89 -5.13
C LEU A 43 -0.19 -1.25 -6.33
N GLY A 44 -0.48 -2.35 -7.02
CA GLY A 44 0.20 -2.73 -8.27
C GLY A 44 -0.54 -2.18 -9.49
N ALA A 45 -0.10 -1.02 -9.99
CA ALA A 45 -0.80 -0.27 -11.04
C ALA A 45 -0.23 -0.42 -12.45
N ALA A 46 0.72 -1.34 -12.67
CA ALA A 46 1.39 -1.55 -13.97
C ALA A 46 0.45 -1.74 -15.18
N ALA A 47 -0.75 -2.30 -14.97
CA ALA A 47 -1.75 -2.50 -16.03
C ALA A 47 -2.97 -1.57 -15.92
N CYS A 48 -2.96 -0.61 -14.97
CA CYS A 48 -4.09 0.28 -14.73
C CYS A 48 -4.09 1.47 -15.70
N GLN A 49 -5.24 1.75 -16.29
CA GLN A 49 -5.50 3.06 -16.89
C GLN A 49 -5.68 4.12 -15.79
N PRO A 50 -5.47 5.42 -16.05
CA PRO A 50 -5.58 6.48 -15.06
C PRO A 50 -6.91 6.52 -14.29
N GLU A 51 -8.01 6.24 -14.97
CA GLU A 51 -9.36 6.18 -14.37
C GLU A 51 -9.45 5.01 -13.40
N GLN A 52 -8.95 3.84 -13.81
CA GLN A 52 -8.93 2.64 -12.96
C GLN A 52 -8.06 2.84 -11.72
N LEU A 53 -6.89 3.49 -11.87
CA LEU A 53 -6.02 3.82 -10.75
C LEU A 53 -6.69 4.78 -9.77
N ARG A 54 -7.42 5.80 -10.28
CA ARG A 54 -8.17 6.72 -9.43
C ARG A 54 -9.23 5.98 -8.61
N GLU A 55 -9.98 5.07 -9.22
CA GLU A 55 -10.95 4.24 -8.51
C GLU A 55 -10.29 3.35 -7.44
N TRP A 56 -9.14 2.76 -7.76
CA TRP A 56 -8.39 1.92 -6.83
C TRP A 56 -7.88 2.72 -5.63
N ILE A 57 -7.36 3.93 -5.85
CA ILE A 57 -6.92 4.83 -4.78
C ILE A 57 -8.10 5.18 -3.85
N GLN A 58 -9.26 5.52 -4.42
CA GLN A 58 -10.46 5.83 -3.65
C GLN A 58 -10.94 4.62 -2.83
N ARG A 59 -10.94 3.43 -3.44
CA ARG A 59 -11.31 2.17 -2.76
C ARG A 59 -10.35 1.85 -1.63
N THR A 60 -9.04 1.97 -1.83
CA THR A 60 -8.04 1.76 -0.76
C THR A 60 -8.24 2.75 0.39
N ARG A 61 -8.50 4.03 0.10
CA ARG A 61 -8.81 5.05 1.12
C ARG A 61 -10.09 4.76 1.91
N ALA A 62 -11.07 4.10 1.30
CA ALA A 62 -12.27 3.66 2.01
C ALA A 62 -12.01 2.44 2.93
N LEU A 63 -10.93 1.69 2.71
CA LEU A 63 -10.56 0.49 3.46
C LEU A 63 -9.48 0.74 4.53
N THR A 64 -8.75 1.86 4.46
CA THR A 64 -7.72 2.21 5.43
C THR A 64 -7.47 3.72 5.51
N ASP A 65 -7.29 4.21 6.74
CA ASP A 65 -6.79 5.55 7.03
C ASP A 65 -5.25 5.61 7.12
N LYS A 66 -4.56 4.47 6.94
CA LYS A 66 -3.10 4.34 7.05
C LYS A 66 -2.39 4.73 5.74
N PRO A 67 -1.09 5.08 5.79
CA PRO A 67 -0.29 5.31 4.58
C PRO A 67 -0.25 4.07 3.67
N PHE A 68 -0.32 4.29 2.36
CA PHE A 68 -0.11 3.27 1.34
C PHE A 68 0.58 3.89 0.12
N GLY A 69 1.26 3.07 -0.67
CA GLY A 69 1.93 3.46 -1.91
C GLY A 69 1.20 3.01 -3.18
N VAL A 70 1.72 3.48 -4.31
CA VAL A 70 1.33 3.01 -5.65
C VAL A 70 2.62 2.70 -6.41
N ASP A 71 2.71 1.51 -6.96
CA ASP A 71 3.75 1.11 -7.89
C ASP A 71 3.19 1.22 -9.31
N THR A 72 3.83 2.04 -10.15
CA THR A 72 3.36 2.39 -11.50
C THR A 72 4.21 1.78 -12.61
N LEU A 73 5.06 0.79 -12.27
CA LEU A 73 6.06 0.10 -13.10
C LEU A 73 6.11 0.47 -14.59
#